data_AF-A0A2M6YC76-F1
#
_entry.id   AF-A0A2M6YC76-F1
#
_cell.length_a   1.000
_cell.length_b   1.000
_cell.length_c   1.000
_cell.angle_alpha   90.00
_cell.angle_beta   90.00
_cell.angle_gamma   90.00
#
_symmetry.space_group_name_H-M   'P 1'
#
loop_
_entity.id
_entity.type
_entity.pdbx_description
1 polymer ?
#
loop_
_entity_poly.entity_id
_entity_poly.type
_entity_poly.pdbx_seq_one_letter_code
_entity_poly.pdbx_strand_id
1 'polypeptide(L)'
;TVSRAYVDPSNFDGIYQFAAAAYGIDWRILKAVHYVETGCSGSTAKRNPSGATGPMQFIPSTWRHYGVDGNGDGVVDITNVSDAIYAAAHYLAASGGSMNGYKTALWSYNPSSSYFYKVMNVAKSIGF
;
A
#
# COMPACT_ATOMS: atom_id res chain seq x y z
N THR A 1 -23.47 14.51 11.09
CA THR A 1 -22.96 14.12 9.76
C THR A 1 -22.52 12.68 9.83
N VAL A 2 -23.21 11.76 9.17
CA VAL A 2 -22.91 10.33 9.24
C VAL A 2 -21.56 10.13 8.53
N SER A 3 -20.50 9.75 9.27
CA SER A 3 -19.24 9.38 8.65
C SER A 3 -19.52 8.23 7.71
N ARG A 4 -19.30 8.42 6.40
CA ARG A 4 -19.45 7.34 5.43
C ARG A 4 -18.52 6.23 5.87
N ALA A 5 -19.10 5.10 6.29
CA ALA A 5 -18.35 3.94 6.73
C ALA A 5 -17.33 3.58 5.65
N TYR A 6 -16.13 3.19 6.09
CA TYR A 6 -15.15 2.57 5.21
C TYR A 6 -15.81 1.37 4.52
N VAL A 7 -15.91 1.40 3.20
CA VAL A 7 -16.38 0.28 2.37
C VAL A 7 -15.22 -0.09 1.47
N ASP A 8 -14.62 -1.24 1.74
CA ASP A 8 -13.64 -1.86 0.85
C ASP A 8 -14.40 -2.84 -0.06
N PRO A 9 -14.59 -2.52 -1.35
CA PRO A 9 -15.24 -3.43 -2.28
C PRO A 9 -14.32 -4.58 -2.73
N SER A 10 -13.05 -4.58 -2.31
CA SER A 10 -12.07 -5.58 -2.72
C SER A 10 -12.09 -6.81 -1.81
N ASN A 11 -11.73 -7.96 -2.40
CA ASN A 11 -11.51 -9.20 -1.66
C ASN A 11 -10.00 -9.45 -1.45
N PHE A 12 -9.23 -8.40 -1.11
CA PHE A 12 -7.77 -8.46 -0.99
C PHE A 12 -7.27 -8.64 0.44
N ASP A 13 -8.16 -8.84 1.42
CA ASP A 13 -7.80 -8.98 2.84
C ASP A 13 -6.74 -10.06 3.10
N GLY A 14 -6.88 -11.22 2.47
CA GLY A 14 -5.87 -12.27 2.53
C GLY A 14 -4.51 -11.81 2.00
N ILE A 15 -4.48 -11.06 0.89
CA ILE A 15 -3.24 -10.55 0.29
C ILE A 15 -2.55 -9.58 1.24
N TYR A 16 -3.29 -8.65 1.85
CA TYR A 16 -2.71 -7.72 2.83
C TYR A 16 -2.12 -8.46 4.02
N GLN A 17 -2.82 -9.46 4.55
CA GLN A 17 -2.37 -10.23 5.71
C GLN A 17 -1.09 -11.02 5.39
N PHE A 18 -1.05 -11.72 4.26
CA PHE A 18 0.14 -12.48 3.87
C PHE A 18 1.33 -11.58 3.54
N ALA A 19 1.13 -10.52 2.75
CA ALA A 19 2.18 -9.56 2.42
C ALA A 19 2.74 -8.88 3.66
N ALA A 20 1.87 -8.39 4.55
CA ALA A 20 2.30 -7.73 5.77
C ALA A 20 3.06 -8.67 6.71
N ALA A 21 2.60 -9.91 6.86
CA ALA A 21 3.30 -10.93 7.63
C ALA A 21 4.68 -11.24 7.05
N ALA A 22 4.82 -11.34 5.73
CA ALA A 22 6.10 -11.61 5.05
C ALA A 22 7.15 -10.52 5.33
N TYR A 23 6.73 -9.27 5.53
CA TYR A 23 7.62 -8.12 5.73
C TYR A 23 7.59 -7.54 7.15
N GLY A 24 6.87 -8.18 8.08
CA GLY A 24 6.80 -7.78 9.48
C GLY A 24 6.15 -6.40 9.71
N ILE A 25 5.20 -5.99 8.87
CA ILE A 25 4.41 -4.76 9.06
C ILE A 25 2.98 -5.09 9.44
N ASP A 26 2.23 -4.08 9.88
CA ASP A 26 0.81 -4.22 10.16
C ASP A 26 -0.03 -4.18 8.87
N TRP A 27 -0.84 -5.22 8.64
CA TRP A 27 -1.68 -5.31 7.45
C TRP A 27 -2.69 -4.16 7.32
N ARG A 28 -3.09 -3.53 8.44
CA ARG A 28 -4.00 -2.39 8.45
C ARG A 28 -3.32 -1.13 7.93
N ILE A 29 -2.03 -0.95 8.17
CA ILE A 29 -1.25 0.13 7.54
C ILE A 29 -1.18 -0.10 6.03
N LEU A 30 -0.86 -1.33 5.60
CA LEU A 30 -0.76 -1.67 4.18
C LEU A 30 -2.08 -1.46 3.44
N LYS A 31 -3.19 -1.94 4.01
CA LYS A 31 -4.55 -1.72 3.50
C LYS A 31 -4.92 -0.23 3.45
N ALA A 32 -4.55 0.53 4.46
CA ALA A 32 -4.80 1.97 4.51
C ALA A 32 -4.02 2.74 3.42
N VAL A 33 -2.78 2.34 3.13
CA VAL A 33 -2.02 2.88 1.99
C VAL A 33 -2.78 2.60 0.69
N HIS A 34 -3.16 1.36 0.41
CA HIS A 34 -3.90 1.02 -0.82
C HIS A 34 -5.20 1.82 -0.95
N TYR A 35 -5.93 2.01 0.16
CA TYR A 35 -7.13 2.82 0.17
C TYR A 35 -6.85 4.30 -0.18
N VAL A 36 -5.79 4.89 0.38
CA VAL A 36 -5.44 6.29 0.10
C VAL A 36 -4.96 6.47 -1.35
N GLU A 37 -4.24 5.51 -1.90
CA GLU A 37 -3.76 5.57 -3.29
C GLU A 37 -4.90 5.42 -4.29
N THR A 38 -5.72 4.38 -4.14
CA THR A 38 -6.67 4.00 -5.19
C THR A 38 -8.06 3.60 -4.67
N GLY A 39 -8.29 3.62 -3.36
CA GLY A 39 -9.53 3.13 -2.76
C GLY A 39 -9.61 1.60 -2.79
N CYS A 40 -8.47 0.92 -2.63
CA CYS A 40 -8.35 -0.54 -2.71
C CYS A 40 -8.75 -1.10 -4.09
N SER A 41 -8.54 -0.33 -5.15
CA SER A 41 -8.89 -0.74 -6.51
C SER A 41 -7.75 -1.52 -7.15
N GLY A 42 -8.04 -2.69 -7.72
CA GLY A 42 -7.12 -3.37 -8.64
C GLY A 42 -6.98 -2.67 -10.00
N SER A 43 -7.68 -1.56 -10.24
CA SER A 43 -7.65 -0.85 -11.53
C SER A 43 -6.35 -0.08 -11.72
N THR A 44 -5.82 -0.17 -12.94
CA THR A 44 -4.58 0.48 -13.39
C THR A 44 -4.84 1.83 -14.08
N ALA A 45 -6.11 2.22 -14.18
CA ALA A 45 -6.53 3.42 -14.91
C ALA A 45 -6.21 4.74 -14.17
N LYS A 46 -5.89 4.67 -12.88
CA LYS A 46 -5.50 5.85 -12.10
C LYS A 46 -4.07 6.25 -12.45
N ARG A 47 -3.96 7.36 -13.18
CA ARG A 47 -2.70 8.05 -13.48
C ARG A 47 -2.62 9.33 -12.66
N ASN A 48 -1.46 9.61 -12.09
CA ASN A 48 -1.19 10.91 -11.47
C ASN A 48 -0.05 11.66 -12.22
N PRO A 49 0.07 12.99 -12.05
CA PRO A 49 1.10 13.78 -12.75
C PRO A 49 2.54 13.36 -12.42
N SER A 50 2.75 12.66 -11.30
CA SER A 50 4.06 12.15 -10.88
C SER A 50 4.47 10.86 -11.61
N GLY A 51 3.62 10.34 -12.51
CA GLY A 51 3.89 9.11 -13.25
C GLY A 51 3.71 7.84 -12.43
N ALA A 52 3.01 7.91 -11.30
CA ALA A 52 2.73 6.75 -10.48
C ALA A 52 1.78 5.77 -11.20
N THR A 53 2.02 4.48 -11.04
CA THR A 53 1.36 3.42 -11.81
C THR A 53 0.83 2.32 -10.90
N GLY A 54 -0.29 1.72 -11.31
CA GLY A 54 -0.83 0.51 -10.71
C GLY A 54 -1.62 0.71 -9.42
N PRO A 55 -2.06 -0.40 -8.80
CA PRO A 55 -2.96 -0.41 -7.65
C PRO A 55 -2.41 0.32 -6.42
N MET A 56 -1.09 0.28 -6.21
CA MET A 56 -0.40 0.94 -5.10
C MET A 56 0.29 2.25 -5.50
N GLN A 57 0.00 2.79 -6.69
CA GLN A 57 0.55 4.04 -7.23
C GLN A 57 2.06 4.15 -7.04
N PHE A 58 2.80 3.17 -7.55
CA PHE A 58 4.26 3.19 -7.47
C PHE A 58 4.87 4.15 -8.48
N ILE A 59 5.87 4.92 -8.03
CA ILE A 59 6.80 5.58 -8.96
C ILE A 59 7.68 4.49 -9.60
N PRO A 60 7.91 4.50 -10.93
CA PRO A 60 8.67 3.45 -11.61
C PRO A 60 10.10 3.23 -11.08
N SER A 61 10.76 4.27 -10.56
CA SER A 61 12.07 4.11 -9.92
C SER A 61 11.98 3.33 -8.62
N THR A 62 11.00 3.63 -7.77
CA THR A 62 10.73 2.87 -6.54
C THR A 62 10.40 1.41 -6.86
N TRP A 63 9.57 1.17 -7.88
CA TRP A 63 9.24 -0.19 -8.33
C TRP A 63 10.46 -1.02 -8.70
N ARG A 64 11.45 -0.43 -9.39
CA ARG A 64 12.69 -1.16 -9.75
C ARG A 64 13.48 -1.67 -8.54
N HIS A 65 13.28 -1.08 -7.36
CA HIS A 65 13.99 -1.50 -6.13
C HIS A 65 13.15 -2.44 -5.26
N TYR A 66 11.82 -2.29 -5.26
CA TYR A 66 10.95 -2.97 -4.31
C TYR A 66 9.91 -3.91 -4.94
N GLY A 67 9.76 -3.88 -6.27
CA GLY A 67 8.88 -4.78 -7.01
C GLY A 67 9.26 -6.24 -6.75
N VAL A 68 8.26 -7.06 -6.49
CA VAL A 68 8.40 -8.49 -6.20
C VAL A 68 7.24 -9.26 -6.83
N ASP A 69 7.49 -10.50 -7.22
CA ASP A 69 6.47 -11.45 -7.67
C ASP A 69 5.69 -11.91 -6.43
N GLY A 70 4.52 -11.29 -6.22
CA GLY A 70 3.71 -11.44 -5.01
C GLY A 70 2.70 -12.58 -5.11
N ASN A 71 2.37 -13.03 -6.31
CA ASN A 71 1.47 -14.16 -6.55
C ASN A 71 2.20 -15.46 -6.95
N GLY A 72 3.52 -15.40 -7.20
CA GLY A 72 4.36 -16.55 -7.53
C GLY A 72 4.18 -17.05 -8.96
N ASP A 73 3.73 -16.21 -9.89
CA ASP A 73 3.50 -16.60 -11.29
C ASP A 73 4.75 -16.48 -12.19
N GLY A 74 5.87 -16.02 -11.62
CA GLY A 74 7.15 -15.82 -12.30
C GLY A 74 7.29 -14.46 -12.99
N VAL A 75 6.31 -13.57 -12.87
CA VAL A 75 6.31 -12.22 -13.46
C VAL A 75 6.25 -11.18 -12.34
N VAL A 76 7.08 -10.14 -12.45
CA VAL A 76 7.02 -8.97 -11.55
C VAL A 76 6.31 -7.84 -12.28
N ASP A 77 5.01 -7.66 -12.02
CA ASP A 77 4.15 -6.72 -12.74
C ASP A 77 3.57 -5.62 -11.82
N ILE A 78 3.95 -4.38 -12.08
CA ILE A 78 3.46 -3.19 -11.34
C ILE A 78 1.94 -3.01 -11.42
N THR A 79 1.30 -3.62 -12.41
CA THR A 79 -0.15 -3.58 -12.61
C THR A 79 -0.89 -4.75 -11.98
N ASN A 80 -0.19 -5.81 -11.57
CA ASN A 80 -0.75 -6.90 -10.79
C ASN A 80 -0.97 -6.45 -9.35
N VAL A 81 -2.18 -6.70 -8.82
CA VAL A 81 -2.56 -6.24 -7.48
C VAL A 81 -1.81 -6.95 -6.37
N SER A 82 -1.51 -8.25 -6.52
CA SER A 82 -0.73 -9.01 -5.55
C SER A 82 0.70 -8.48 -5.49
N ASP A 83 1.36 -8.36 -6.64
CA ASP A 83 2.73 -7.84 -6.75
C ASP A 83 2.82 -6.42 -6.19
N ALA A 84 1.86 -5.56 -6.54
CA ALA A 84 1.82 -4.19 -6.03
C ALA A 84 1.68 -4.15 -4.50
N ILE A 85 0.79 -4.97 -3.92
CA ILE A 85 0.61 -5.03 -2.46
C ILE A 85 1.87 -5.57 -1.77
N TYR A 86 2.50 -6.63 -2.29
CA TYR A 86 3.73 -7.17 -1.74
C TYR A 86 4.90 -6.20 -1.86
N ALA A 87 5.04 -5.51 -2.98
CA ALA A 87 6.06 -4.49 -3.17
C ALA A 87 5.86 -3.31 -2.21
N ALA A 88 4.61 -2.91 -1.93
CA ALA A 88 4.31 -1.87 -0.96
C ALA A 88 4.67 -2.30 0.46
N ALA A 89 4.39 -3.55 0.82
CA ALA A 89 4.80 -4.11 2.10
C ALA A 89 6.33 -4.12 2.25
N HIS A 90 7.04 -4.58 1.21
CA HIS A 90 8.49 -4.57 1.13
C HIS A 90 9.06 -3.16 1.32
N TYR A 91 8.53 -2.18 0.59
CA TYR A 91 9.00 -0.81 0.65
C TYR A 91 8.78 -0.15 2.02
N LEU A 92 7.59 -0.34 2.62
CA LEU A 92 7.28 0.18 3.95
C LEU A 92 8.17 -0.44 5.02
N ALA A 93 8.42 -1.76 4.95
CA ALA A 93 9.30 -2.45 5.87
C ALA A 93 10.75 -1.94 5.77
N ALA A 94 11.29 -1.87 4.55
CA ALA A 94 12.63 -1.32 4.28
C ALA A 94 12.77 0.14 4.75
N SER A 95 11.67 0.89 4.75
CA SER A 95 11.63 2.28 5.22
C SER A 95 11.40 2.42 6.74
N GLY A 96 11.48 1.32 7.50
CA GLY A 96 11.41 1.30 8.97
C GLY A 96 10.06 0.87 9.54
N GLY A 97 9.06 0.54 8.70
CA GLY A 97 7.75 0.09 9.15
C GLY A 97 7.78 -1.18 9.99
N SER A 98 8.71 -2.09 9.71
CA SER A 98 8.89 -3.35 10.46
C SER A 98 9.37 -3.15 11.90
N MET A 99 9.92 -1.97 12.20
CA MET A 99 10.31 -1.54 13.54
C MET A 99 9.27 -0.60 14.17
N ASN A 100 8.02 -0.63 13.70
CA ASN A 100 6.95 0.31 14.04
C ASN A 100 7.26 1.79 13.69
N GLY A 101 8.23 2.04 12.81
CA GLY A 101 8.63 3.36 12.34
C GLY A 101 7.72 3.95 11.27
N TYR A 102 6.38 3.86 11.41
CA TYR A 102 5.42 4.20 10.35
C TYR A 102 5.45 5.66 9.91
N LYS A 103 5.87 6.60 10.78
CA LYS A 103 6.06 7.99 10.37
C LYS A 103 7.13 8.10 9.28
N THR A 104 8.29 7.47 9.48
CA THR A 104 9.38 7.45 8.50
C THR A 104 8.95 6.68 7.25
N ALA A 105 8.35 5.50 7.43
CA ALA A 105 7.94 4.65 6.31
C ALA A 105 6.93 5.34 5.39
N LEU A 106 5.89 5.96 5.95
CA LEU A 106 4.89 6.67 5.16
C LEU A 106 5.42 7.97 4.56
N TRP A 107 6.37 8.64 5.21
CA TRP A 107 7.05 9.79 4.63
C TRP A 107 7.92 9.41 3.42
N SER A 108 8.60 8.27 3.47
CA SER A 108 9.30 7.70 2.31
C SER A 108 8.34 7.36 1.18
N TYR A 109 7.14 6.85 1.51
CA TYR A 109 6.12 6.52 0.52
C TYR A 109 5.57 7.78 -0.19
N ASN A 110 5.23 8.81 0.58
CA ASN A 110 4.82 10.11 0.10
C ASN A 110 5.17 11.20 1.13
N PRO A 111 6.09 12.15 0.83
CA PRO A 111 6.62 13.12 1.78
C PRO A 111 5.61 14.24 2.08
N SER A 112 4.53 13.89 2.76
CA SER A 112 3.40 14.77 3.04
C SER A 112 2.76 14.44 4.39
N SER A 113 2.69 15.45 5.26
CA SER A 113 1.96 15.32 6.54
C SER A 113 0.48 14.98 6.32
N SER A 114 -0.14 15.55 5.27
CA SER A 114 -1.53 15.25 4.93
C SER A 114 -1.70 13.78 4.56
N TYR A 115 -0.76 13.23 3.79
CA TYR A 115 -0.76 11.81 3.43
C TYR A 115 -0.63 10.92 4.66
N PHE A 116 0.35 11.21 5.53
CA PHE A 116 0.54 10.49 6.79
C PHE A 116 -0.76 10.43 7.61
N TYR A 117 -1.40 11.58 7.86
CA TYR A 117 -2.62 11.62 8.65
C TYR A 117 -3.80 10.90 7.97
N LYS A 118 -3.90 10.96 6.64
CA LYS A 118 -4.94 10.19 5.90
C LYS A 118 -4.77 8.69 6.11
N VAL A 119 -3.56 8.16 5.89
CA VAL A 119 -3.27 6.73 6.08
C VAL A 119 -3.54 6.31 7.52
N MET A 120 -3.01 7.06 8.50
CA MET A 120 -3.20 6.72 9.92
C MET A 120 -4.66 6.78 10.37
N ASN A 121 -5.45 7.73 9.86
CA ASN A 121 -6.87 7.81 10.17
C ASN A 121 -7.66 6.63 9.59
N VAL A 122 -7.33 6.21 8.35
CA VAL A 122 -7.93 5.02 7.76
C VAL A 122 -7.53 3.77 8.55
N ALA A 123 -6.24 3.59 8.85
CA ALA A 123 -5.75 2.46 9.63
C ALA A 123 -6.45 2.35 11.00
N LYS A 124 -6.58 3.46 11.75
CA LYS A 124 -7.30 3.49 13.02
C LYS A 124 -8.78 3.13 12.88
N SER A 125 -9.42 3.57 11.79
CA SER A 125 -10.83 3.24 11.53
C SER A 125 -11.08 1.75 11.25
N ILE A 126 -10.03 1.00 10.89
CA ILE A 126 -10.04 -0.46 10.70
C ILE A 126 -9.30 -1.21 11.83
N GLY A 127 -9.08 -0.53 12.96
CA GLY A 127 -8.60 -1.13 14.21
C GLY A 127 -7.08 -1.23 14.38
N PHE A 128 -6.27 -0.42 13.69
CA PHE A 128 -4.81 -0.31 13.94
C PHE A 128 -4.50 0.26 15.32
#